data_AF-S9QKZ1-F1
#
_entry.id   AF-S9QKZ1-F1
#
_cell.length_a   1.000
_cell.length_b   1.000
_cell.length_c   1.000
_cell.angle_alpha   90.00
_cell.angle_beta   90.00
_cell.angle_gamma   90.00
#
_symmetry.space_group_name_H-M   'P 1'
#
loop_
_entity.id
_entity.type
_entity.pdbx_description
1 polymer ?
#
loop_
_entity_poly.entity_id
_entity_poly.type
_entity_poly.pdbx_seq_one_letter_code
_entity_poly.pdbx_strand_id
1 'polypeptide(L)'
;MLSLLLLLSLHAAPASADEAPLRREVARVAIAQVRQMDPAWHPAQRDCAGLVRFVFRSAYRRWRPERLATPLWRDDRGAPGDFADAETLLARSFVPLGRDEATRESLRTGDVVAFRLERDAGPVFHLMLVVRPEDKAHAPTRVVYHPGEPGAAVRTGVLQSLVTEAPLEWRPVPQNTAFLGFFRFKEWTR
;
A
#
# COMPACT_ATOMS: atom_id res chain seq x y z
N MET A 1 -23.30 -21.52 37.99
CA MET A 1 -22.04 -20.82 38.35
C MET A 1 -21.31 -20.47 37.05
N LEU A 2 -20.97 -19.19 36.93
CA LEU A 2 -20.25 -18.46 35.88
C LEU A 2 -19.54 -19.25 34.75
N SER A 3 -19.98 -19.03 33.51
CA SER A 3 -19.16 -19.24 32.30
C SER A 3 -18.24 -18.02 32.12
N LEU A 4 -16.94 -18.26 32.17
CA LEU A 4 -15.89 -17.28 31.92
C LEU A 4 -15.68 -17.15 30.40
N LEU A 5 -16.25 -16.10 29.78
CA LEU A 5 -15.93 -15.71 28.41
C LEU A 5 -14.58 -14.98 28.41
N LEU A 6 -13.55 -15.66 27.93
CA LEU A 6 -12.23 -15.07 27.70
C LEU A 6 -12.28 -14.25 26.40
N LEU A 7 -12.44 -12.94 26.51
CA LEU A 7 -12.26 -12.00 25.40
C LEU A 7 -10.77 -11.92 25.06
N LEU A 8 -10.33 -12.64 24.02
CA LEU A 8 -9.02 -12.43 23.40
C LEU A 8 -9.04 -11.10 22.63
N SER A 9 -8.59 -10.03 23.28
CA SER A 9 -8.23 -8.79 22.60
C SER A 9 -6.94 -9.04 21.80
N LEU A 10 -7.06 -9.20 20.47
CA LEU A 10 -5.93 -9.16 19.55
C LEU A 10 -5.29 -7.77 19.60
N HIS A 11 -4.34 -7.58 20.51
CA HIS A 11 -3.44 -6.45 20.44
C HIS A 11 -2.46 -6.73 19.30
N ALA A 12 -2.56 -5.95 18.23
CA ALA A 12 -1.55 -5.95 17.18
C ALA A 12 -0.18 -5.71 17.83
N ALA A 13 0.75 -6.65 17.63
CA ALA A 13 2.11 -6.52 18.15
C ALA A 13 2.70 -5.16 17.72
N PRO A 14 3.44 -4.46 18.61
CA PRO A 14 4.11 -3.23 18.22
C PRO A 14 5.03 -3.53 17.05
N ALA A 15 5.00 -2.66 16.04
CA ALA A 15 5.94 -2.70 14.94
C ALA A 15 7.37 -2.77 15.51
N SER A 16 8.22 -3.65 14.96
CA SER A 16 9.61 -3.74 15.40
C SER A 16 10.27 -2.35 15.42
N ALA A 17 11.23 -2.10 16.32
CA ALA A 17 11.89 -0.80 16.46
C ALA A 17 12.44 -0.24 15.11
N ASP A 18 12.70 -1.14 14.18
CA ASP A 18 13.21 -0.87 12.84
C ASP A 18 12.13 -0.53 11.79
N GLU A 19 10.88 -0.94 12.00
CA GLU A 19 9.78 -0.72 11.05
C GLU A 19 9.28 0.73 11.09
N ALA A 20 9.32 1.39 12.26
CA ALA A 20 8.83 2.76 12.40
C ALA A 20 9.61 3.78 11.53
N PRO A 21 10.96 3.79 11.52
CA PRO A 21 11.73 4.60 10.57
C PRO A 21 11.39 4.32 9.10
N LEU A 22 11.26 3.05 8.72
CA LEU A 22 10.91 2.65 7.36
C LEU A 22 9.54 3.17 6.94
N ARG A 23 8.52 3.05 7.80
CA ARG A 23 7.17 3.56 7.51
C ARG A 23 7.15 5.08 7.38
N ARG A 24 7.86 5.80 8.25
CA ARG A 24 7.99 7.27 8.12
C ARG A 24 8.62 7.66 6.79
N GLU A 25 9.67 6.94 6.38
CA GLU A 25 10.33 7.20 5.11
C GLU A 25 9.44 6.86 3.90
N VAL A 26 8.67 5.77 3.97
CA VAL A 26 7.66 5.45 2.96
C VAL A 26 6.64 6.58 2.81
N ALA A 27 6.12 7.13 3.91
CA ALA A 27 5.26 8.32 3.85
C ALA A 27 5.97 9.51 3.18
N ARG A 28 7.19 9.81 3.62
CA ARG A 28 7.97 10.94 3.11
C ARG A 28 8.19 10.85 1.60
N VAL A 29 8.66 9.69 1.12
CA VAL A 29 8.95 9.47 -0.30
C VAL A 29 7.66 9.50 -1.12
N ALA A 30 6.58 8.87 -0.65
CA ALA A 30 5.28 8.87 -1.33
C ALA A 30 4.73 10.29 -1.52
N ILE A 31 4.73 11.10 -0.46
CA ILE A 31 4.28 12.50 -0.52
C ILE A 31 5.20 13.35 -1.40
N ALA A 32 6.51 13.08 -1.43
CA ALA A 32 7.43 13.77 -2.32
C ALA A 32 7.05 13.54 -3.80
N GLN A 33 6.65 12.32 -4.18
CA GLN A 33 6.26 12.02 -5.56
C GLN A 33 5.02 12.79 -6.03
N VAL A 34 4.12 13.16 -5.11
CA VAL A 34 2.95 14.01 -5.41
C VAL A 34 3.39 15.42 -5.83
N ARG A 35 4.43 15.96 -5.17
CA ARG A 35 4.94 17.32 -5.45
C ARG A 35 5.75 17.35 -6.73
N GLN A 36 6.68 16.41 -6.84
CA GLN A 36 7.57 16.27 -7.98
C GLN A 36 8.05 14.83 -8.05
N MET A 37 7.74 14.16 -9.16
CA MET A 37 8.24 12.80 -9.38
C MET A 37 9.76 12.81 -9.52
N ASP A 38 10.41 11.92 -8.77
CA ASP A 38 11.86 11.82 -8.71
C ASP A 38 12.41 11.39 -10.08
N PRO A 39 13.43 12.07 -10.64
CA PRO A 39 14.05 11.67 -11.91
C PRO A 39 14.67 10.27 -11.86
N ALA A 40 15.04 9.77 -10.68
CA ALA A 40 15.52 8.39 -10.50
C ALA A 40 14.39 7.34 -10.67
N TRP A 41 13.11 7.74 -10.63
CA TRP A 41 12.00 6.85 -10.95
C TRP A 41 11.80 6.79 -12.47
N HIS A 42 12.28 5.69 -13.05
CA HIS A 42 12.30 5.47 -14.49
C HIS A 42 10.91 5.65 -15.15
N PRO A 43 10.77 6.44 -16.23
CA PRO A 43 9.48 6.74 -16.85
C PRO A 43 8.63 5.51 -17.22
N ALA A 44 9.24 4.46 -17.77
CA ALA A 44 8.55 3.21 -18.13
C ALA A 44 7.99 2.41 -16.94
N GLN A 45 8.30 2.82 -15.71
CA GLN A 45 7.77 2.21 -14.48
C GLN A 45 6.88 3.20 -13.71
N ARG A 46 6.45 4.31 -14.33
CA ARG A 46 5.54 5.27 -13.71
C ARG A 46 4.12 4.79 -13.86
N ASP A 47 3.78 3.84 -13.00
CA ASP A 47 2.46 3.25 -12.84
C ASP A 47 2.18 3.02 -11.34
N CYS A 48 0.98 2.50 -11.02
CA CYS A 48 0.59 2.29 -9.62
C CYS A 48 1.50 1.32 -8.86
N ALA A 49 1.94 0.23 -9.49
CA ALA A 49 2.83 -0.77 -8.89
C ALA A 49 4.27 -0.24 -8.80
N GLY A 50 4.73 0.47 -9.82
CA GLY A 50 6.02 1.12 -9.86
C GLY A 50 6.17 2.19 -8.78
N LEU A 51 5.09 2.91 -8.44
CA LEU A 51 5.08 3.84 -7.31
C LEU A 51 5.35 3.10 -5.99
N VAL A 52 4.61 2.01 -5.74
CA VAL A 52 4.81 1.17 -4.54
C VAL A 52 6.25 0.67 -4.48
N ARG A 53 6.75 0.10 -5.59
CA ARG A 53 8.13 -0.41 -5.66
C ARG A 53 9.17 0.68 -5.42
N PHE A 54 9.00 1.85 -6.04
CA PHE A 54 9.92 2.98 -5.92
C PHE A 54 9.97 3.52 -4.48
N VAL A 55 8.80 3.72 -3.87
CA VAL A 55 8.69 4.26 -2.50
C VAL A 55 9.34 3.33 -1.49
N PHE A 56 9.03 2.03 -1.55
CA PHE A 56 9.61 1.05 -0.64
C PHE A 56 11.12 0.89 -0.85
N ARG A 57 11.59 0.73 -2.10
CA ARG A 57 13.04 0.62 -2.37
C ARG A 57 13.80 1.86 -1.89
N SER A 58 13.24 3.05 -2.08
CA SER A 58 13.84 4.29 -1.61
C SER A 58 13.92 4.33 -0.08
N ALA A 59 12.87 3.90 0.61
CA ALA A 59 12.84 3.84 2.06
C ALA A 59 13.89 2.87 2.62
N TYR A 60 13.96 1.66 2.06
CA TYR A 60 14.97 0.68 2.44
C TYR A 60 16.38 1.14 2.11
N ARG A 61 16.62 1.77 0.94
CA ARG A 61 17.93 2.31 0.59
C ARG A 61 18.42 3.35 1.61
N ARG A 62 17.51 4.14 2.18
CA ARG A 62 17.84 5.16 3.18
C ARG A 62 18.14 4.58 4.55
N TRP A 63 17.32 3.64 5.02
CA TRP A 63 17.34 3.20 6.43
C TRP A 63 17.90 1.81 6.65
N ARG A 64 17.86 0.93 5.63
CA ARG A 64 18.27 -0.48 5.68
C ARG A 64 18.88 -0.94 4.34
N PRO A 65 19.92 -0.26 3.82
CA PRO A 65 20.49 -0.56 2.51
C PRO A 65 21.01 -1.99 2.40
N GLU A 66 21.50 -2.58 3.49
CA GLU A 66 21.98 -3.96 3.55
C GLU A 66 20.86 -4.97 3.23
N ARG A 67 19.60 -4.66 3.55
CA ARG A 67 18.47 -5.51 3.16
C ARG A 67 18.31 -5.56 1.64
N LEU A 68 18.76 -4.55 0.89
CA LEU A 68 18.69 -4.56 -0.57
C LEU A 68 19.78 -5.41 -1.23
N ALA A 69 20.61 -6.13 -0.47
CA ALA A 69 21.51 -7.16 -1.02
C ALA A 69 20.76 -8.29 -1.74
N THR A 70 19.47 -8.47 -1.42
CA THR A 70 18.55 -9.27 -2.23
C THR A 70 17.30 -8.44 -2.56
N PRO A 71 16.62 -8.69 -3.69
CA PRO A 71 15.44 -7.93 -4.05
C PRO A 71 14.33 -7.98 -2.99
N LEU A 72 13.57 -6.88 -2.88
CA LEU A 72 12.41 -6.79 -1.97
C LEU A 72 11.20 -7.59 -2.48
N TRP A 73 11.10 -7.77 -3.80
CA TRP A 73 9.95 -8.37 -4.46
C TRP A 73 10.25 -9.78 -4.91
N ARG A 74 9.18 -10.48 -5.26
CA ARG A 74 9.24 -11.76 -5.97
C ARG A 74 8.57 -11.60 -7.32
N ASP A 75 9.11 -12.27 -8.32
CA ASP A 75 8.52 -12.36 -9.65
C ASP A 75 7.32 -13.33 -9.69
N ASP A 76 6.76 -13.53 -10.87
CA ASP A 76 5.64 -14.43 -11.15
C ASP A 76 5.93 -15.89 -10.73
N ARG A 77 7.19 -16.33 -10.90
CA ARG A 77 7.71 -17.64 -10.48
C ARG A 77 8.01 -17.71 -8.98
N GLY A 78 7.93 -16.60 -8.27
CA GLY A 78 8.21 -16.50 -6.84
C GLY A 78 9.70 -16.35 -6.50
N ALA A 79 10.58 -16.21 -7.48
CA ALA A 79 12.00 -15.95 -7.28
C ALA A 79 12.23 -14.48 -6.90
N PRO A 80 13.28 -14.13 -6.14
CA PRO A 80 13.61 -12.73 -5.84
C PRO A 80 13.80 -11.91 -7.13
N GLY A 81 13.11 -10.77 -7.24
CA GLY A 81 13.13 -9.93 -8.43
C GLY A 81 13.01 -8.44 -8.09
N ASP A 82 13.63 -7.60 -8.92
CA ASP A 82 13.59 -6.14 -8.78
C ASP A 82 12.29 -5.52 -9.29
N PHE A 83 11.53 -6.29 -10.07
CA PHE A 83 10.29 -5.92 -10.73
C PHE A 83 9.16 -6.89 -10.31
N ALA A 84 7.97 -6.33 -10.12
CA ALA A 84 6.72 -7.05 -10.01
C ALA A 84 5.60 -6.09 -10.42
N ASP A 85 4.66 -6.54 -11.25
CA ASP A 85 3.45 -5.78 -11.53
C ASP A 85 2.49 -5.78 -10.31
N ALA A 86 1.37 -5.08 -10.45
CA ALA A 86 0.42 -4.92 -9.33
C ALA A 86 -0.14 -6.26 -8.85
N GLU A 87 -0.49 -7.18 -9.75
CA GLU A 87 -1.01 -8.50 -9.40
C GLU A 87 0.04 -9.34 -8.67
N THR A 88 1.25 -9.40 -9.22
CA THR A 88 2.38 -10.15 -8.67
C THR A 88 2.78 -9.61 -7.31
N LEU A 89 2.80 -8.27 -7.12
CA LEU A 89 3.04 -7.65 -5.82
C LEU A 89 2.02 -8.15 -4.78
N LEU A 90 0.73 -8.07 -5.10
CA LEU A 90 -0.32 -8.52 -4.18
C LEU A 90 -0.19 -10.01 -3.84
N ALA A 91 0.00 -10.86 -4.85
CA ALA A 91 0.08 -12.31 -4.66
C ALA A 91 1.34 -12.75 -3.89
N ARG A 92 2.49 -12.13 -4.17
CA ARG A 92 3.79 -12.64 -3.71
C ARG A 92 4.41 -11.84 -2.59
N SER A 93 4.15 -10.54 -2.51
CA SER A 93 4.85 -9.62 -1.60
C SER A 93 3.97 -9.04 -0.50
N PHE A 94 2.64 -9.11 -0.64
CA PHE A 94 1.69 -8.59 0.34
C PHE A 94 0.79 -9.69 0.92
N VAL A 95 0.21 -9.44 2.10
CA VAL A 95 -0.86 -10.26 2.69
C VAL A 95 -2.15 -9.47 2.76
N PRO A 96 -3.32 -10.09 2.54
CA PRO A 96 -4.60 -9.44 2.75
C PRO A 96 -4.81 -9.14 4.24
N LEU A 97 -5.36 -7.98 4.55
CA LEU A 97 -5.78 -7.58 5.89
C LEU A 97 -7.29 -7.71 6.09
N GLY A 98 -8.07 -7.58 5.02
CA GLY A 98 -9.53 -7.55 5.06
C GLY A 98 -10.11 -6.46 4.16
N ARG A 99 -11.43 -6.33 4.19
CA ARG A 99 -12.20 -5.37 3.37
C ARG A 99 -13.11 -4.46 4.21
N ASP A 100 -13.22 -4.73 5.51
CA ASP A 100 -14.18 -4.06 6.40
C ASP A 100 -13.65 -2.76 7.01
N GLU A 101 -14.54 -2.07 7.72
CA GLU A 101 -14.25 -0.81 8.39
C GLU A 101 -13.21 -0.95 9.51
N ALA A 102 -13.29 -2.01 10.32
CA ALA A 102 -12.31 -2.28 11.37
C ALA A 102 -10.89 -2.43 10.79
N THR A 103 -10.76 -3.14 9.67
CA THR A 103 -9.50 -3.26 8.91
C THR A 103 -9.02 -1.89 8.47
N ARG A 104 -9.90 -1.06 7.90
CA ARG A 104 -9.60 0.29 7.42
C ARG A 104 -9.05 1.21 8.52
N GLU A 105 -9.58 1.12 9.73
CA GLU A 105 -9.12 1.90 10.88
C GLU A 105 -7.73 1.45 11.39
N SER A 106 -7.44 0.16 11.23
CA SER A 106 -6.19 -0.49 11.65
C SER A 106 -5.02 -0.31 10.67
N LEU A 107 -5.26 0.29 9.49
CA LEU A 107 -4.24 0.46 8.45
C LEU A 107 -3.03 1.21 8.98
N ARG A 108 -1.86 0.99 8.38
CA ARG A 108 -0.60 1.65 8.69
C ARG A 108 0.00 2.22 7.41
N THR A 109 0.88 3.22 7.54
CA THR A 109 1.59 3.78 6.37
C THR A 109 2.34 2.69 5.62
N GLY A 110 2.12 2.59 4.31
CA GLY A 110 2.68 1.58 3.43
C GLY A 110 1.85 0.30 3.28
N ASP A 111 0.72 0.18 3.99
CA ASP A 111 -0.34 -0.71 3.53
C ASP A 111 -0.90 -0.18 2.20
N VAL A 112 -1.57 -1.03 1.41
CA VAL A 112 -2.14 -0.65 0.11
C VAL A 112 -3.62 -0.96 0.03
N VAL A 113 -4.36 -0.09 -0.64
CA VAL A 113 -5.74 -0.31 -1.09
C VAL A 113 -5.65 -0.88 -2.50
N ALA A 114 -6.28 -2.03 -2.74
CA ALA A 114 -6.16 -2.73 -4.02
C ALA A 114 -7.51 -2.88 -4.72
N PHE A 115 -7.49 -2.67 -6.04
CA PHE A 115 -8.63 -2.86 -6.93
C PHE A 115 -8.26 -3.74 -8.13
N ARG A 116 -9.24 -4.44 -8.69
CA ARG A 116 -9.18 -5.18 -9.95
C ARG A 116 -10.39 -4.83 -10.79
N LEU A 117 -10.17 -4.21 -11.93
CA LEU A 117 -11.21 -3.79 -12.86
C LEU A 117 -11.16 -4.66 -14.10
N GLU A 118 -12.32 -5.19 -14.50
CA GLU A 118 -12.45 -5.87 -15.79
C GLU A 118 -12.50 -4.82 -16.90
N ARG A 119 -11.65 -4.97 -17.92
CA ARG A 119 -11.58 -4.14 -19.13
C ARG A 119 -11.52 -5.04 -20.35
N ASP A 120 -11.78 -4.48 -21.53
CA ASP A 120 -11.79 -5.24 -22.79
C ASP A 120 -10.44 -5.93 -23.07
N ALA A 121 -9.33 -5.30 -22.67
CA ALA A 121 -7.98 -5.83 -22.82
C ALA A 121 -7.57 -6.80 -21.68
N GLY A 122 -8.49 -7.15 -20.79
CA GLY A 122 -8.25 -7.99 -19.61
C GLY A 122 -8.28 -7.21 -18.29
N PRO A 123 -8.07 -7.90 -17.16
CA PRO A 123 -8.16 -7.29 -15.84
C PRO A 123 -7.01 -6.30 -15.59
N VAL A 124 -7.34 -5.14 -15.06
CA VAL A 124 -6.38 -4.11 -14.66
C VAL A 124 -6.38 -3.99 -13.14
N PHE A 125 -5.22 -4.19 -12.54
CA PHE A 125 -5.01 -3.99 -11.12
C PHE A 125 -4.59 -2.54 -10.84
N HIS A 126 -5.07 -1.99 -9.73
CA HIS A 126 -4.72 -0.65 -9.28
C HIS A 126 -4.42 -0.63 -7.79
N LEU A 127 -3.29 -0.02 -7.44
CA LEU A 127 -2.80 0.08 -6.06
C LEU A 127 -2.76 1.54 -5.62
N MET A 128 -3.27 1.79 -4.42
CA MET A 128 -3.12 3.07 -3.75
C MET A 128 -2.39 2.88 -2.42
N LEU A 129 -1.28 3.58 -2.25
CA LEU A 129 -0.45 3.50 -1.05
C LEU A 129 -1.07 4.31 0.09
N VAL A 130 -1.29 3.67 1.24
CA VAL A 130 -1.80 4.34 2.43
C VAL A 130 -0.68 5.15 3.08
N VAL A 131 -0.96 6.42 3.37
CA VAL A 131 -0.08 7.32 4.10
C VAL A 131 -0.85 7.89 5.28
N ARG A 132 -0.45 7.48 6.49
CA ARG A 132 -0.96 8.07 7.72
C ARG A 132 -0.03 9.20 8.17
N PRO A 133 -0.59 10.29 8.70
CA PRO A 133 0.22 11.28 9.38
C PRO A 133 0.81 10.70 10.66
N GLU A 134 1.93 11.26 11.10
CA GLU A 134 2.54 10.91 12.38
C GLU A 134 1.63 11.29 13.55
N ASP A 135 0.95 12.42 13.42
CA ASP A 135 -0.10 12.86 14.34
C ASP A 135 -1.47 12.87 13.65
N LYS A 136 -2.36 11.96 14.09
CA LYS A 136 -3.71 11.82 13.54
C LYS A 136 -4.65 12.94 13.97
N ALA A 137 -4.36 13.68 15.03
CA ALA A 137 -5.19 14.80 15.46
C ALA A 137 -5.12 15.97 14.47
N HIS A 138 -4.06 16.03 13.66
CA HIS A 138 -3.75 17.19 12.82
C HIS A 138 -3.93 16.93 11.32
N ALA A 139 -4.11 15.68 10.88
CA ALA A 139 -4.34 15.37 9.47
C ALA A 139 -5.11 14.05 9.27
N PRO A 140 -5.87 13.92 8.16
CA PRO A 140 -6.53 12.67 7.83
C PRO A 140 -5.55 11.66 7.19
N THR A 141 -5.91 10.36 7.26
CA THR A 141 -5.22 9.32 6.49
C THR A 141 -5.46 9.55 5.00
N ARG A 142 -4.38 9.49 4.21
CA ARG A 142 -4.41 9.69 2.76
C ARG A 142 -4.08 8.41 2.01
N VAL A 143 -4.45 8.39 0.75
CA VAL A 143 -3.89 7.50 -0.25
C VAL A 143 -3.03 8.28 -1.23
N VAL A 144 -2.00 7.65 -1.76
CA VAL A 144 -1.10 8.19 -2.79
C VAL A 144 -1.00 7.15 -3.90
N TYR A 145 -1.21 7.56 -5.16
CA TYR A 145 -1.29 6.63 -6.27
C TYR A 145 -0.88 7.29 -7.58
N HIS A 146 -0.36 6.48 -8.51
CA HIS A 146 -0.19 6.90 -9.90
C HIS A 146 -1.39 6.38 -10.70
N PRO A 147 -2.09 7.23 -11.49
CA PRO A 147 -3.36 6.85 -12.11
C PRO A 147 -3.19 5.83 -13.27
N GLY A 148 -2.00 5.74 -13.86
CA GLY A 148 -1.62 4.68 -14.80
C GLY A 148 -1.48 5.16 -16.24
N GLU A 149 -1.96 6.36 -16.55
CA GLU A 149 -1.76 6.97 -17.87
C GLU A 149 -0.31 7.44 -18.04
N PRO A 150 0.32 7.21 -19.20
CA PRO A 150 1.65 7.71 -19.49
C PRO A 150 1.75 9.23 -19.30
N GLY A 151 2.77 9.67 -18.56
CA GLY A 151 3.01 11.10 -18.30
C GLY A 151 2.13 11.73 -17.22
N ALA A 152 1.19 10.98 -16.63
CA ALA A 152 0.38 11.49 -15.53
C ALA A 152 1.22 11.79 -14.27
N ALA A 153 0.76 12.74 -13.47
CA ALA A 153 1.32 13.01 -12.16
C ALA A 153 0.77 12.04 -11.10
N VAL A 154 1.56 11.77 -10.07
CA VAL A 154 1.09 11.07 -8.86
C VAL A 154 0.04 11.93 -8.15
N ARG A 155 -1.06 11.28 -7.75
CA ARG A 155 -2.20 11.89 -7.09
C ARG A 155 -2.27 11.47 -5.62
N THR A 156 -3.06 12.22 -4.85
CA THR A 156 -3.35 11.91 -3.46
C THR A 156 -4.78 12.30 -3.12
N GLY A 157 -5.42 11.52 -2.24
CA GLY A 157 -6.78 11.76 -1.77
C GLY A 157 -6.94 11.38 -0.31
N VAL A 158 -7.99 11.87 0.34
CA VAL A 158 -8.34 11.47 1.72
C VAL A 158 -9.03 10.12 1.67
N LEU A 159 -8.52 9.12 2.39
CA LEU A 159 -9.05 7.75 2.35
C LEU A 159 -10.55 7.71 2.74
N GLN A 160 -10.96 8.53 3.70
CA GLN A 160 -12.37 8.61 4.10
C GLN A 160 -13.25 9.15 2.97
N SER A 161 -12.85 10.21 2.26
CA SER A 161 -13.61 10.72 1.12
C SER A 161 -13.71 9.71 -0.01
N LEU A 162 -12.71 8.85 -0.23
CA LEU A 162 -12.81 7.78 -1.22
C LEU A 162 -13.96 6.79 -0.93
N VAL A 163 -14.29 6.56 0.34
CA VAL A 163 -15.37 5.64 0.75
C VAL A 163 -16.74 6.17 0.31
N THR A 164 -16.93 7.48 0.34
CA THR A 164 -18.24 8.12 0.17
C THR A 164 -18.41 8.84 -1.17
N GLU A 165 -17.35 9.45 -1.69
CA GLU A 165 -17.40 10.42 -2.78
C GLU A 165 -16.84 9.88 -4.11
N ALA A 166 -15.99 8.85 -4.08
CA ALA A 166 -15.42 8.29 -5.32
C ALA A 166 -16.52 7.64 -6.19
N PRO A 167 -16.29 7.44 -7.51
CA PRO A 167 -17.09 6.51 -8.31
C PRO A 167 -17.13 5.12 -7.67
N LEU A 168 -18.24 4.40 -7.83
CA LEU A 168 -18.51 3.16 -7.09
C LEU A 168 -17.38 2.13 -7.24
N GLU A 169 -16.85 1.99 -8.44
CA GLU A 169 -15.77 1.07 -8.80
C GLU A 169 -14.44 1.37 -8.07
N TRP A 170 -14.29 2.59 -7.55
CA TRP A 170 -13.11 3.06 -6.81
C TRP A 170 -13.36 3.24 -5.31
N ARG A 171 -14.56 2.92 -4.81
CA ARG A 171 -14.85 2.97 -3.37
C ARG A 171 -14.25 1.76 -2.67
N PRO A 172 -13.40 1.91 -1.63
CA PRO A 172 -12.87 0.80 -0.85
C PRO A 172 -13.90 0.33 0.20
N VAL A 173 -15.04 -0.17 -0.30
CA VAL A 173 -16.15 -0.69 0.51
C VAL A 173 -16.41 -2.16 0.19
N PRO A 174 -16.83 -3.00 1.16
CA PRO A 174 -17.04 -4.44 0.94
C PRO A 174 -17.98 -4.78 -0.23
N GLN A 175 -18.96 -3.92 -0.50
CA GLN A 175 -19.94 -4.10 -1.57
C GLN A 175 -19.37 -3.87 -2.97
N ASN A 176 -18.27 -3.14 -3.11
CA ASN A 176 -17.62 -2.94 -4.40
C ASN A 176 -16.81 -4.19 -4.79
N THR A 177 -17.25 -4.91 -5.80
CA THR A 177 -16.57 -6.14 -6.28
C THR A 177 -15.20 -5.88 -6.88
N ALA A 178 -14.95 -4.67 -7.39
CA ALA A 178 -13.62 -4.29 -7.87
C ALA A 178 -12.64 -4.09 -6.71
N PHE A 179 -13.10 -3.79 -5.50
CA PHE A 179 -12.25 -3.61 -4.33
C PHE A 179 -11.80 -4.95 -3.76
N LEU A 180 -10.53 -5.30 -3.98
CA LEU A 180 -9.93 -6.55 -3.50
C LEU A 180 -9.69 -6.55 -1.99
N GLY A 181 -9.46 -5.37 -1.40
CA GLY A 181 -9.19 -5.22 0.03
C GLY A 181 -7.98 -4.37 0.33
N PHE A 182 -7.66 -4.36 1.62
CA PHE A 182 -6.44 -3.77 2.14
C PHE A 182 -5.37 -4.84 2.28
N PHE A 183 -4.12 -4.46 2.02
CA PHE A 183 -2.99 -5.39 2.02
C PHE A 183 -1.79 -4.79 2.74
N ARG A 184 -1.01 -5.63 3.42
CA ARG A 184 0.22 -5.25 4.13
C ARG A 184 1.43 -5.95 3.54
N PHE A 185 2.54 -5.24 3.45
CA PHE A 185 3.81 -5.82 3.01
C PHE A 185 4.25 -6.95 3.97
N LYS A 186 4.59 -8.13 3.42
CA LYS A 186 4.89 -9.35 4.19
C LYS A 186 6.01 -9.20 5.22
N GLU A 187 7.00 -8.34 4.97
CA GLU A 187 8.09 -8.14 5.93
C GLU A 187 7.65 -7.36 7.18
N TRP A 188 6.48 -6.71 7.15
CA TRP A 188 5.94 -5.89 8.25
C TRP A 188 4.75 -6.54 8.95
N THR A 189 4.58 -7.85 8.81
CA THR A 189 3.52 -8.65 9.45
C THR A 189 4.06 -9.50 10.61
N ARG A 190 5.34 -9.36 10.93
CA ARG A 190 6.01 -10.10 12.01
C ARG A 190 5.97 -9.31 13.31
#